data_AF-A0A843ESH6-F1
#
_entry.id   AF-A0A843ESH6-F1
#
_cell.length_a   1.000
_cell.length_b   1.000
_cell.length_c   1.000
_cell.angle_alpha   90.00
_cell.angle_beta   90.00
_cell.angle_gamma   90.00
#
_symmetry.space_group_name_H-M   'P 1'
#
loop_
_entity.id
_entity.type
_entity.pdbx_description
1 polymer ?
#
loop_
_entity_poly.entity_id
_entity_poly.type
_entity_poly.pdbx_seq_one_letter_code
_entity_poly.pdbx_strand_id
1 'polypeptide(L)'
;VYEPEGFAKVNCTIKSALGAFDNPAVYTIEDVEILEGPYIEISELASLTHTYAGDVVDGEEVVARGKIEKVLKNGEFEKYRILVGTTRESLNEYIKLRESPV
;
A
#
# COMPACT_ATOMS: atom_id res chain seq x y z
N VAL A 1 -3.11 -15.80 -6.09
CA VAL A 1 -3.46 -15.09 -7.35
C VAL A 1 -3.75 -13.64 -6.98
N TYR A 2 -3.40 -12.68 -7.84
CA TYR A 2 -3.66 -11.26 -7.62
C TYR A 2 -4.56 -10.75 -8.73
N GLU A 3 -5.74 -10.25 -8.39
CA GLU A 3 -6.71 -9.71 -9.35
C GLU A 3 -6.71 -8.17 -9.25
N PRO A 4 -6.51 -7.44 -10.37
CA PRO A 4 -6.47 -5.98 -10.36
C PRO A 4 -7.87 -5.38 -10.28
N GLU A 5 -8.10 -4.43 -9.37
CA GLU A 5 -9.41 -3.81 -9.13
C GLU A 5 -9.38 -2.28 -9.36
N GLY A 6 -8.37 -1.79 -10.10
CA GLY A 6 -8.18 -0.38 -10.40
C GLY A 6 -7.14 0.30 -9.52
N PHE A 7 -7.36 1.56 -9.19
CA PHE A 7 -6.45 2.39 -8.39
C PHE A 7 -7.20 3.04 -7.23
N ALA A 8 -6.49 3.26 -6.13
CA ALA A 8 -6.98 4.04 -5.01
C ALA A 8 -5.90 4.96 -4.46
N LYS A 9 -6.36 5.95 -3.70
CA LYS A 9 -5.55 6.80 -2.83
C LYS A 9 -6.12 6.69 -1.43
N VAL A 10 -5.26 6.42 -0.45
CA VAL A 10 -5.66 6.22 0.95
C VAL A 10 -4.78 7.01 1.90
N ASN A 11 -5.36 7.43 3.01
CA ASN A 11 -4.62 7.74 4.24
C ASN A 11 -4.68 6.49 5.13
N CYS A 12 -3.58 6.15 5.80
CA CYS A 12 -3.56 5.05 6.76
C CYS A 12 -2.39 5.18 7.73
N THR A 13 -2.43 4.40 8.80
CA THR A 13 -1.33 4.25 9.76
C THR A 13 -0.56 2.97 9.47
N ILE A 14 0.77 3.01 9.48
CA ILE A 14 1.60 1.81 9.40
C ILE A 14 1.50 1.05 10.72
N LYS A 15 0.82 -0.10 10.70
CA LYS A 15 0.70 -0.98 11.87
C LYS A 15 1.97 -1.79 12.09
N SER A 16 2.59 -2.26 11.00
CA SER A 16 3.84 -3.01 11.05
C SER A 16 4.61 -2.92 9.73
N ALA A 17 5.89 -2.56 9.83
CA ALA A 17 6.89 -2.45 8.79
C ALA A 17 7.88 -3.63 8.81
N LEU A 18 7.50 -4.78 9.38
CA LEU A 18 8.35 -5.98 9.44
C LEU A 18 8.87 -6.43 8.06
N GLY A 19 8.05 -6.27 7.02
CA GLY A 19 8.40 -6.61 5.63
C GLY A 19 8.96 -5.45 4.81
N ALA A 20 9.32 -4.32 5.44
CA ALA A 20 9.69 -3.09 4.72
C ALA A 20 10.96 -3.21 3.87
N PHE A 21 11.83 -4.17 4.16
CA PHE A 21 13.09 -4.41 3.46
C PHE A 21 13.03 -5.64 2.52
N ASP A 22 11.87 -6.29 2.40
CA ASP A 22 11.65 -7.39 1.47
C ASP A 22 11.36 -6.89 0.05
N ASN A 23 11.25 -7.81 -0.92
CA ASN A 23 10.77 -7.51 -2.27
C ASN A 23 9.58 -8.43 -2.65
N PRO A 24 8.36 -7.89 -2.78
CA PRO A 24 7.98 -6.49 -2.50
C PRO A 24 8.17 -6.11 -1.03
N ALA A 25 8.38 -4.81 -0.76
CA ALA A 25 8.33 -4.29 0.60
C ALA A 25 6.87 -4.29 1.06
N VAL A 26 6.56 -4.92 2.19
CA VAL A 26 5.18 -5.14 2.66
C VAL A 26 4.98 -4.53 4.04
N TYR A 27 3.88 -3.78 4.17
CA TYR A 27 3.44 -3.13 5.39
C TYR A 27 2.01 -3.54 5.71
N THR A 28 1.74 -3.89 6.96
CA THR A 28 0.36 -3.96 7.46
C THR A 28 -0.09 -2.57 7.86
N ILE A 29 -1.35 -2.22 7.54
CA ILE A 29 -1.88 -0.88 7.77
C ILE A 29 -3.19 -0.93 8.55
N GLU A 30 -3.52 0.16 9.22
CA GLU A 30 -4.78 0.37 9.93
C GLU A 30 -5.29 1.81 9.75
N ASP A 31 -6.47 2.11 10.31
CA ASP A 31 -7.11 3.43 10.21
C ASP A 31 -7.23 3.96 8.78
N VAL A 32 -7.62 3.06 7.86
CA VAL A 32 -7.62 3.36 6.42
C VAL A 32 -8.81 4.25 6.04
N GLU A 33 -8.50 5.42 5.50
CA GLU A 33 -9.44 6.36 4.89
C GLU A 33 -9.21 6.41 3.37
N ILE A 34 -10.24 6.11 2.59
CA ILE A 34 -10.18 6.11 1.12
C ILE A 34 -10.48 7.52 0.61
N LEU A 35 -9.47 8.16 0.01
CA LEU A 35 -9.58 9.50 -0.57
C LEU A 35 -10.05 9.46 -2.03
N GLU A 36 -9.62 8.45 -2.79
CA GLU A 36 -9.99 8.22 -4.19
C GLU A 36 -10.07 6.71 -4.45
N GLY A 37 -11.01 6.26 -5.29
CA GLY A 37 -11.17 4.84 -5.64
C GLY A 37 -12.42 4.19 -5.03
N PRO A 38 -12.59 2.87 -5.18
CA PRO A 38 -13.75 2.15 -4.66
C PRO A 38 -13.70 2.05 -3.12
N TYR A 39 -14.87 2.01 -2.48
CA TYR A 39 -14.97 1.83 -1.03
C TYR A 39 -14.80 0.35 -0.66
N ILE A 40 -13.55 -0.05 -0.38
CA ILE A 40 -13.14 -1.42 -0.05
C ILE A 40 -12.21 -1.44 1.16
N GLU A 41 -12.29 -2.50 1.96
CA GLU A 41 -11.41 -2.65 3.13
C GLU A 41 -10.00 -3.09 2.69
N ILE A 42 -9.02 -2.19 2.81
CA ILE A 42 -7.62 -2.43 2.45
C ILE A 42 -6.83 -2.63 3.73
N SER A 43 -6.03 -3.69 3.81
CA SER A 43 -5.28 -4.03 5.03
C SER A 43 -3.77 -4.18 4.82
N GLU A 44 -3.29 -4.00 3.58
CA GLU A 44 -1.89 -4.14 3.23
C GLU A 44 -1.46 -3.06 2.23
N LEU A 45 -0.27 -2.52 2.45
CA LEU A 45 0.46 -1.67 1.52
C LEU A 45 1.71 -2.42 1.06
N ALA A 46 1.96 -2.45 -0.24
CA ALA A 46 3.13 -3.10 -0.81
C ALA A 46 3.83 -2.20 -1.84
N SER A 47 5.16 -2.27 -1.91
CA SER A 47 5.98 -1.57 -2.90
C SER A 47 6.85 -2.55 -3.68
N LEU A 48 6.79 -2.48 -5.01
CA LEU A 48 7.71 -3.18 -5.92
C LEU A 48 8.99 -2.39 -6.20
N THR A 49 9.04 -1.11 -5.79
CA THR A 49 10.22 -0.27 -5.95
C THR A 49 10.99 -0.13 -4.65
N HIS A 50 12.31 -0.12 -4.76
CA HIS A 50 13.22 0.18 -3.65
C HIS A 50 13.07 1.62 -3.13
N THR A 51 12.47 2.54 -3.90
CA THR A 51 12.27 3.94 -3.50
C THR A 51 11.53 4.09 -2.18
N TYR A 52 10.57 3.20 -1.89
CA TYR A 52 9.74 3.26 -0.68
C TYR A 52 10.00 2.11 0.29
N ALA A 53 11.07 1.34 0.08
CA ALA A 53 11.44 0.23 0.96
C ALA A 53 12.13 0.78 2.21
N GLY A 54 11.55 0.55 3.39
CA GLY A 54 12.04 1.07 4.66
C GLY A 54 11.87 2.58 4.86
N ASP A 55 11.11 3.24 3.99
CA ASP A 55 10.92 4.70 4.00
C ASP A 55 9.91 5.15 5.08
N VAL A 56 9.07 4.22 5.54
CA VAL A 56 8.06 4.44 6.59
C VAL A 56 8.14 3.32 7.64
N VAL A 57 7.82 3.66 8.89
CA VAL A 57 7.94 2.76 10.05
C VAL A 57 6.64 2.67 10.87
N ASP A 58 6.60 1.72 11.81
CA ASP A 58 5.47 1.48 12.71
C ASP A 58 5.01 2.77 13.40
N GLY A 59 3.69 3.03 13.34
CA GLY A 59 3.02 4.17 13.95
C GLY A 59 2.93 5.42 13.07
N GLU A 60 3.56 5.45 11.90
CA GLU A 60 3.50 6.61 11.02
C GLU A 60 2.21 6.67 10.20
N GLU A 61 1.64 7.87 10.10
CA GLU A 61 0.54 8.16 9.18
C GLU A 61 1.07 8.45 7.78
N VAL A 62 0.55 7.76 6.78
CA VAL A 62 1.01 7.83 5.40
C VAL A 62 -0.15 8.08 4.44
N VAL A 63 0.17 8.70 3.31
CA VAL A 63 -0.69 8.75 2.12
C VAL A 63 -0.10 7.82 1.08
N ALA A 64 -0.87 6.82 0.67
CA ALA A 64 -0.48 5.90 -0.39
C ALA A 64 -1.41 6.04 -1.59
N ARG A 65 -0.85 6.04 -2.80
CA ARG A 65 -1.61 5.92 -4.05
C ARG A 65 -1.00 4.81 -4.90
N GLY A 66 -1.84 3.89 -5.35
CA GLY A 66 -1.37 2.70 -6.03
C GLY A 66 -2.51 1.87 -6.60
N LYS A 67 -2.13 0.77 -7.22
CA LYS A 67 -3.04 -0.20 -7.82
C LYS A 67 -3.68 -1.04 -6.71
N ILE A 68 -4.98 -1.24 -6.75
CA ILE A 68 -5.66 -2.18 -5.85
C ILE A 68 -5.49 -3.60 -6.39
N GLU A 69 -5.09 -4.51 -5.50
CA GLU A 69 -5.07 -5.93 -5.78
C GLU A 69 -5.90 -6.71 -4.77
N LYS A 70 -6.78 -7.55 -5.29
CA LYS A 70 -7.46 -8.59 -4.53
C LYS A 70 -6.54 -9.81 -4.45
N VAL A 71 -6.14 -10.14 -3.24
CA VAL A 71 -5.25 -11.26 -2.95
C VAL A 71 -6.09 -12.51 -2.74
N LEU A 72 -5.85 -13.54 -3.54
CA LEU A 72 -6.45 -14.85 -3.39
C LEU A 72 -5.42 -15.89 -2.94
N LYS A 73 -5.73 -16.62 -1.88
CA LYS A 73 -4.93 -17.73 -1.35
C LYS A 73 -5.68 -19.03 -1.53
N ASN A 74 -5.08 -19.99 -2.22
CA ASN A 74 -5.71 -21.26 -2.58
C ASN A 74 -7.07 -21.11 -3.29
N GLY A 75 -7.27 -20.00 -4.02
CA GLY A 75 -8.52 -19.68 -4.72
C GLY A 75 -9.57 -18.95 -3.87
N GLU A 76 -9.33 -18.77 -2.57
CA GLU A 76 -10.22 -18.04 -1.67
C GLU A 76 -9.73 -16.62 -1.43
N PHE A 77 -10.66 -15.69 -1.19
CA PHE A 77 -10.34 -14.31 -0.88
C PHE A 77 -9.57 -14.21 0.44
N GLU A 78 -8.41 -13.55 0.42
CA GLU A 78 -7.59 -13.31 1.61
C GLU A 78 -7.71 -11.84 2.08
N LYS A 79 -7.49 -10.88 1.18
CA LYS A 79 -7.50 -9.44 1.49
C LYS A 79 -7.44 -8.57 0.25
N TYR A 80 -7.68 -7.27 0.41
CA TYR A 80 -7.25 -6.25 -0.55
C TYR A 80 -5.96 -5.58 -0.08
N ARG A 81 -5.10 -5.24 -1.05
CA ARG A 81 -3.90 -4.44 -0.83
C ARG A 81 -3.79 -3.30 -1.84
N ILE A 82 -3.02 -2.29 -1.49
CA ILE A 82 -2.58 -1.25 -2.42
C ILE A 82 -1.11 -1.50 -2.79
N LEU A 83 -0.82 -1.56 -4.09
CA LEU A 83 0.48 -1.87 -4.65
C LEU A 83 1.06 -0.65 -5.37
N VAL A 84 2.27 -0.27 -4.99
CA VAL A 84 3.03 0.87 -5.53
C VAL A 84 4.23 0.38 -6.32
N GLY A 85 4.57 1.07 -7.41
CA GLY A 85 5.68 0.73 -8.29
C GLY A 85 5.32 -0.28 -9.38
N THR A 86 4.04 -0.33 -9.80
CA THR A 86 3.56 -1.24 -10.85
C THR A 86 3.82 -0.73 -12.26
N THR A 87 4.01 0.58 -12.42
CA THR A 87 4.33 1.22 -13.70
C THR A 87 5.78 1.68 -13.76
N ARG A 88 6.39 1.55 -14.95
CA ARG A 88 7.80 1.89 -15.21
C ARG A 88 8.13 3.37 -14.95
N GLU A 89 7.15 4.26 -15.09
CA GLU A 89 7.29 5.69 -14.84
C GLU A 89 6.75 6.11 -13.46
N SER A 90 6.04 5.22 -12.75
CA SER A 90 5.39 5.46 -11.43
C SER A 90 4.59 6.78 -11.36
N LEU A 91 4.11 7.27 -12.50
CA LEU A 91 3.33 8.50 -12.59
C LEU A 91 2.03 8.28 -11.80
N ASN A 92 1.98 8.91 -10.61
CA ASN A 92 0.90 8.84 -9.62
C ASN A 92 0.90 7.60 -8.72
N GLU A 93 2.01 6.89 -8.55
CA GLU A 93 2.16 5.84 -7.53
C GLU A 93 3.19 6.26 -6.48
N TYR A 94 2.78 6.28 -5.21
CA TYR A 94 3.65 6.75 -4.13
C TYR A 94 3.24 6.27 -2.75
N ILE A 95 4.21 6.29 -1.85
CA ILE A 95 4.06 6.23 -0.39
C ILE A 95 4.75 7.48 0.15
N LYS A 96 4.11 8.21 1.05
CA LYS A 96 4.72 9.36 1.72
C LYS A 96 4.08 9.59 3.08
N LEU A 97 4.81 10.22 3.99
CA LEU A 97 4.24 10.70 5.25
C LEU A 97 3.09 11.68 5.00
N ARG A 98 2.07 11.61 5.86
CA ARG A 98 0.92 12.51 5.84
C ARG A 98 1.36 13.96 6.06
N GLU A 99 2.27 14.16 7.00
CA GLU A 99 2.91 15.43 7.30
C GLU A 99 4.43 15.30 7.13
N SER A 100 5.11 16.35 6.65
CA SER A 100 6.56 16.31 6.47
C SER A 100 7.27 16.39 7.83
N PRO A 101 8.32 15.57 8.08
CA PRO A 101 9.15 15.72 9.26
C PRO A 101 9.88 17.07 9.17
N VAL A 102 9.74 17.88 10.22
CA VAL A 102 10.37 19.21 10.37
C VAL A 102 11.87 19.14 10.60
#